data_AF-A0A3P7DVP1-F1
#
_entry.id   AF-A0A3P7DVP1-F1
#
_cell.length_a   1.000
_cell.length_b   1.000
_cell.length_c   1.000
_cell.angle_alpha   90.00
_cell.angle_beta   90.00
_cell.angle_gamma   90.00
#
_symmetry.space_group_name_H-M   'P 1'
#
loop_
_entity.id
_entity.type
_entity.pdbx_description
1 polymer ?
#
loop_
_entity_poly.entity_id
_entity_poly.type
_entity_poly.pdbx_seq_one_letter_code
_entity_poly.pdbx_strand_id
1 'polypeptide(L)'
;MDPSLMGSMSNAPILQETATDTRYNHLEQTLENFQENARQMGVIASDFTTRSQEPLNQKIHTLISGLHELDHLKNQFMDVKIPLELLEYLDQGKNPQLYTKECLERTLNKNKEMNGKIEMYKKFRAMLLKELGEEMPNDMVLYRNLRDRKDASPQHENCNEDGSD
;
A
#
# COMPACT_ATOMS: atom_id res chain seq x y z
N MET A 1 -17.75 -13.59 -31.55
CA MET A 1 -17.57 -12.30 -30.84
C MET A 1 -18.79 -12.13 -29.96
N ASP A 2 -18.68 -12.41 -28.67
CA ASP A 2 -19.78 -12.29 -27.72
C ASP A 2 -19.58 -10.99 -26.93
N PRO A 3 -20.37 -9.91 -27.18
CA PRO A 3 -20.14 -8.59 -26.59
C PRO A 3 -20.66 -8.44 -25.14
N SER A 4 -20.99 -9.54 -24.46
CA SER A 4 -21.66 -9.52 -23.15
C SER A 4 -20.75 -9.24 -21.94
N LEU A 5 -19.47 -8.88 -22.16
CA LEU A 5 -18.52 -8.53 -21.10
C LEU A 5 -18.38 -7.02 -20.84
N MET A 6 -19.39 -6.22 -21.21
CA MET A 6 -19.52 -4.84 -20.73
C MET A 6 -20.77 -4.75 -19.86
N GLY A 7 -20.66 -5.24 -18.63
CA GLY A 7 -21.72 -5.17 -17.64
C GLY A 7 -21.15 -5.03 -16.24
N SER A 8 -21.56 -3.95 -15.57
CA SER A 8 -21.30 -3.63 -14.17
C SER A 8 -19.96 -2.96 -13.86
N MET A 9 -19.83 -1.69 -14.29
CA MET A 9 -19.18 -0.71 -13.42
C MET A 9 -20.04 -0.59 -12.16
N SER A 10 -19.62 -1.30 -11.13
CA SER A 10 -20.15 -1.25 -9.78
C SER A 10 -20.11 0.19 -9.28
N ASN A 11 -21.24 0.87 -9.40
CA ASN A 11 -21.39 2.28 -9.09
C ASN A 11 -21.59 2.43 -7.57
N ALA A 12 -20.51 2.29 -6.79
CA ALA A 12 -20.46 2.67 -5.37
C ALA A 12 -19.01 2.79 -4.89
N PRO A 13 -18.46 4.02 -4.81
CA PRO A 13 -17.90 4.43 -3.52
C PRO A 13 -18.07 5.93 -3.14
N ILE A 14 -18.91 6.72 -3.82
CA ILE A 14 -19.02 8.18 -3.58
C ILE A 14 -19.34 8.53 -2.10
N LEU A 15 -20.13 7.70 -1.41
CA LEU A 15 -20.48 7.97 -0.01
C LEU A 15 -19.29 7.76 0.95
N GLN A 16 -18.38 6.85 0.65
CA GLN A 16 -17.26 6.55 1.56
C GLN A 16 -16.16 7.61 1.48
N GLU A 17 -15.95 8.18 0.29
CA GLU A 17 -15.00 9.27 0.04
C GLU A 17 -15.31 10.49 0.92
N THR A 18 -16.58 10.87 1.04
CA THR A 18 -16.98 12.01 1.90
C THR A 18 -16.65 11.80 3.38
N ALA A 19 -16.87 10.58 3.90
CA ALA A 19 -16.59 10.29 5.30
C ALA A 19 -15.07 10.23 5.56
N THR A 20 -14.29 9.61 4.66
CA THR A 20 -12.84 9.60 4.79
C THR A 20 -12.28 11.02 4.77
N ASP A 21 -12.72 11.84 3.81
CA ASP A 21 -12.26 13.23 3.66
C ASP A 21 -12.56 14.04 4.92
N THR A 22 -13.72 13.86 5.55
CA THR A 22 -14.05 14.62 6.77
C THR A 22 -13.06 14.39 7.91
N ARG A 23 -12.55 13.17 8.10
CA ARG A 23 -11.59 12.86 9.17
C ARG A 23 -10.22 13.47 8.86
N TYR A 24 -9.77 13.37 7.61
CA TYR A 24 -8.51 13.99 7.17
C TYR A 24 -8.57 15.51 7.29
N ASN A 25 -9.66 16.13 6.84
CA ASN A 25 -9.87 17.58 6.98
C ASN A 25 -9.85 18.02 8.45
N HIS A 26 -10.46 17.23 9.35
CA HIS A 26 -10.43 17.53 10.78
C HIS A 26 -9.02 17.43 11.38
N LEU A 27 -8.25 16.40 11.00
CA LEU A 27 -6.85 16.27 11.40
C LEU A 27 -6.00 17.44 10.88
N GLU A 28 -6.16 17.80 9.61
CA GLU A 28 -5.46 18.91 8.98
C GLU A 28 -5.75 20.22 9.71
N GLN A 29 -7.02 20.55 9.92
CA GLN A 29 -7.42 21.76 10.64
C GLN A 29 -6.85 21.81 12.07
N THR A 30 -6.83 20.67 12.76
CA THR A 30 -6.27 20.56 14.12
C THR A 30 -4.76 20.80 14.10
N LEU A 31 -4.05 20.22 13.13
CA LEU A 31 -2.61 20.42 12.95
C LEU A 31 -2.26 21.85 12.57
N GLU A 32 -3.01 22.48 11.67
CA GLU A 32 -2.82 23.88 11.28
C GLU A 32 -3.01 24.82 12.47
N ASN A 33 -4.08 24.63 13.25
CA ASN A 33 -4.34 25.40 14.45
C ASN A 33 -3.23 25.21 15.49
N PHE A 34 -2.74 23.99 15.66
CA PHE A 34 -1.64 23.67 16.56
C PHE A 34 -0.33 24.35 16.13
N GLN A 35 0.01 24.26 14.84
CA GLN A 35 1.19 24.89 14.25
C GLN A 35 1.13 26.42 14.35
N GLU A 36 -0.02 27.02 14.04
CA GLU A 36 -0.20 28.47 14.14
C GLU A 36 -0.12 28.94 15.60
N ASN A 37 -0.68 28.17 16.54
CA ASN A 37 -0.55 28.48 17.96
C ASN A 37 0.92 28.41 18.43
N ALA A 38 1.68 27.40 17.99
CA ALA A 38 3.11 27.30 18.25
C ALA A 38 3.90 28.47 17.64
N ARG A 39 3.56 28.87 16.41
CA ARG A 39 4.18 30.02 15.73
C ARG A 39 3.94 31.32 16.51
N GLN A 40 2.70 31.60 16.90
CA GLN A 40 2.35 32.78 17.69
C GLN A 40 3.06 32.79 19.06
N MET A 41 3.14 31.63 19.71
CA MET A 41 3.92 31.48 20.94
C MET A 41 5.40 31.83 20.73
N GLY A 42 6.00 31.38 19.61
CA GLY A 42 7.36 31.73 19.22
C GLY A 42 7.56 33.24 19.05
N VAL A 43 6.59 33.96 18.48
CA VAL A 43 6.62 35.43 18.36
C VAL A 43 6.62 36.09 19.74
N ILE A 44 5.72 35.67 20.64
CA ILE A 44 5.64 36.21 22.02
C ILE A 44 6.95 35.96 22.78
N ALA A 45 7.55 34.79 22.62
CA ALA A 45 8.80 34.43 23.25
C ALA A 45 10.01 35.20 22.67
N SER A 46 9.98 35.55 21.38
CA SER A 46 11.06 36.29 20.71
C SER A 46 11.19 37.75 21.16
N ASP A 47 10.07 38.39 21.54
CA ASP A 47 10.02 39.75 22.07
C ASP A 47 9.29 39.77 23.42
N PHE A 48 9.83 39.00 24.37
CA PHE A 48 9.18 38.80 25.66
C PHE A 48 9.33 40.02 26.58
N THR A 49 8.20 40.47 27.13
CA THR A 49 8.15 41.49 28.19
C THR A 49 7.35 40.96 29.38
N THR A 50 7.42 41.62 30.54
CA THR A 50 6.59 41.25 31.71
C THR A 50 5.09 41.23 31.40
N ARG A 51 4.62 42.05 30.43
CA ARG A 51 3.22 42.07 29.98
C ARG A 51 2.85 40.89 29.09
N SER A 52 3.84 40.21 28.50
CA SER A 52 3.68 39.07 27.61
C SER A 52 3.45 37.75 28.36
N GLN A 53 3.65 37.70 29.68
CA GLN A 53 3.58 36.47 30.47
C GLN A 53 2.19 35.82 30.44
N GLU A 54 1.13 36.60 30.59
CA GLU A 54 -0.24 36.09 30.58
C GLU A 54 -0.63 35.56 29.18
N PRO A 55 -0.42 36.30 28.07
CA PRO A 55 -0.58 35.75 26.73
C PRO A 55 0.25 34.49 26.46
N LEU A 56 1.50 34.44 26.94
CA LEU A 56 2.36 33.26 26.79
C LEU A 56 1.77 32.05 27.52
N ASN A 57 1.34 32.22 28.76
CA ASN A 57 0.67 31.17 29.53
C ASN A 57 -0.58 30.68 28.81
N GLN A 58 -1.40 31.57 28.28
CA GLN A 58 -2.58 31.19 27.50
C GLN A 58 -2.20 30.34 26.30
N LYS A 59 -1.14 30.71 25.56
CA LYS A 59 -0.62 29.92 24.43
C LYS A 59 -0.11 28.55 24.84
N ILE A 60 0.55 28.44 26.00
CA ILE A 60 0.99 27.16 26.56
C ILE A 60 -0.22 26.27 26.87
N HIS A 61 -1.28 26.80 27.49
CA HIS A 61 -2.49 26.01 27.75
C HIS A 61 -3.17 25.56 26.45
N THR A 62 -3.24 26.43 25.43
CA THR A 62 -3.75 26.05 24.11
C THR A 62 -2.89 24.95 23.46
N LEU A 63 -1.56 24.98 23.61
CA LEU A 63 -0.70 23.89 23.12
C LEU A 63 -0.99 22.57 23.84
N ILE A 64 -1.11 22.58 25.16
CA ILE A 64 -1.41 21.37 25.93
C ILE A 64 -2.76 20.79 25.50
N SER A 65 -3.78 21.64 25.34
CA SER A 65 -5.09 21.22 24.82
C SER A 65 -4.99 20.64 23.42
N GLY A 66 -4.23 21.27 22.53
CA GLY A 66 -4.03 20.77 21.16
C GLY A 66 -3.29 19.43 21.12
N LEU A 67 -2.32 19.20 22.01
CA LEU A 67 -1.66 17.89 22.15
C LEU A 67 -2.64 16.81 22.62
N HIS A 68 -3.52 17.13 23.56
CA HIS A 68 -4.55 16.19 24.03
C HIS A 68 -5.56 15.88 22.92
N GLU A 69 -5.93 16.86 22.12
CA GLU A 69 -6.81 16.67 20.96
C GLU A 69 -6.13 15.76 19.91
N LEU A 70 -4.88 16.04 19.54
CA LEU A 70 -4.11 15.21 18.60
C LEU A 70 -3.94 13.76 19.09
N ASP A 71 -3.69 13.54 20.38
CA ASP A 71 -3.61 12.20 20.96
C ASP A 71 -4.95 11.46 20.85
N HIS A 72 -6.06 12.16 21.01
CA HIS A 72 -7.39 11.57 20.84
C HIS A 72 -7.67 11.23 19.37
N LEU A 73 -7.29 12.10 18.43
CA LEU A 73 -7.45 11.86 16.98
C LEU A 73 -6.64 10.67 16.49
N LYS A 74 -5.49 10.35 17.11
CA LYS A 74 -4.61 9.23 16.73
C LYS A 74 -5.38 7.92 16.49
N ASN A 75 -6.33 7.59 17.37
CA ASN A 75 -7.07 6.33 17.29
C ASN A 75 -7.93 6.22 16.01
N GLN A 76 -8.26 7.34 15.37
CA GLN A 76 -9.00 7.36 14.11
C GLN A 76 -8.16 6.95 12.91
N PHE A 77 -6.83 6.98 12.99
CA PHE A 77 -5.92 6.75 11.86
C PHE A 77 -5.10 5.45 11.98
N MET A 78 -5.50 4.53 12.87
CA MET A 78 -4.78 3.26 13.10
C MET A 78 -4.80 2.31 11.88
N ASP A 79 -5.78 2.49 11.01
CA ASP A 79 -5.97 1.81 9.73
C ASP A 79 -5.02 2.34 8.64
N VAL A 80 -4.53 3.57 8.78
CA VAL A 80 -3.63 4.18 7.81
C VAL A 80 -2.21 3.63 8.00
N LYS A 81 -1.67 3.00 6.96
CA LYS A 81 -0.28 2.53 6.92
C LYS A 81 0.55 3.46 6.05
N ILE A 82 1.66 3.93 6.60
CA ILE A 82 2.61 4.80 5.90
C ILE A 82 3.90 4.01 5.67
N PRO A 83 4.35 3.81 4.42
CA PRO A 83 5.63 3.18 4.13
C PRO A 83 6.79 4.00 4.71
N LEU A 84 7.74 3.34 5.36
CA LEU A 84 8.87 4.03 6.00
C LEU A 84 9.80 4.68 4.96
N GLU A 85 9.89 4.09 3.77
CA GLU A 85 10.67 4.65 2.65
C GLU A 85 10.13 6.00 2.18
N LEU A 86 8.86 6.31 2.46
CA LEU A 86 8.28 7.62 2.16
C LEU A 86 8.90 8.74 3.00
N LEU A 87 9.37 8.43 4.21
CA LEU A 87 9.95 9.44 5.12
C LEU A 87 11.20 10.08 4.51
N GLU A 88 12.01 9.32 3.76
CA GLU A 88 13.18 9.86 3.07
C GLU A 88 12.80 10.97 2.06
N TYR A 89 11.65 10.84 1.40
CA TYR A 89 11.15 11.86 0.49
C TYR A 89 10.71 13.11 1.25
N LEU A 90 10.02 12.91 2.38
CA LEU A 90 9.54 14.01 3.22
C LEU A 90 10.70 14.81 3.82
N ASP A 91 11.70 14.13 4.37
CA ASP A 91 12.89 14.75 4.97
C ASP A 91 13.69 15.56 3.93
N GLN A 92 13.68 15.13 2.67
CA GLN A 92 14.31 15.84 1.55
C GLN A 92 13.41 16.95 0.96
N GLY A 93 12.20 17.17 1.50
CA GLY A 93 11.24 18.14 0.98
C GLY A 93 10.70 17.80 -0.41
N LYS A 94 10.77 16.52 -0.82
CA LYS A 94 10.28 16.04 -2.11
C LYS A 94 8.79 15.79 -2.06
N ASN A 95 8.13 15.86 -3.22
CA ASN A 95 6.72 15.47 -3.34
C ASN A 95 6.57 13.95 -3.03
N PRO A 96 5.77 13.56 -2.02
CA PRO A 96 5.52 12.16 -1.66
C PRO A 96 4.97 11.31 -2.81
N GLN A 97 4.27 11.91 -3.78
CA GLN A 97 3.76 11.20 -4.96
C GLN A 97 4.87 10.67 -5.87
N LEU A 98 6.10 11.17 -5.74
CA LEU A 98 7.26 10.61 -6.44
C LEU A 98 7.57 9.20 -5.95
N TYR A 99 7.50 8.94 -4.64
CA TYR A 99 7.63 7.58 -4.10
C TYR A 99 6.54 6.66 -4.66
N THR A 100 5.28 7.11 -4.65
CA THR A 100 4.15 6.35 -5.20
C THR A 100 4.41 6.00 -6.66
N LYS A 101 4.86 6.96 -7.46
CA LYS A 101 5.24 6.76 -8.86
C LYS A 101 6.34 5.72 -9.00
N GLU A 102 7.45 5.85 -8.27
CA GLU A 102 8.57 4.91 -8.35
C GLU A 102 8.17 3.49 -7.94
N CYS A 103 7.33 3.36 -6.92
CA CYS A 103 6.79 2.07 -6.48
C CYS A 103 5.96 1.40 -7.59
N LEU A 104 5.08 2.16 -8.23
CA LEU A 104 4.27 1.68 -9.36
C LEU A 104 5.15 1.30 -10.56
N GLU A 105 6.14 2.14 -10.91
CA GLU A 105 7.08 1.86 -12.00
C GLU A 105 7.91 0.60 -11.73
N ARG A 106 8.42 0.43 -10.50
CA ARG A 106 9.14 -0.77 -10.07
C ARG A 106 8.26 -2.02 -10.18
N THR A 107 7.02 -1.93 -9.69
CA THR A 107 6.05 -3.03 -9.73
C THR A 107 5.73 -3.42 -11.18
N LEU A 108 5.51 -2.44 -12.04
CA LEU A 108 5.24 -2.64 -13.46
C LEU A 108 6.43 -3.28 -14.18
N ASN A 109 7.65 -2.79 -13.93
CA ASN A 109 8.87 -3.37 -14.49
C ASN A 109 9.07 -4.82 -14.04
N LYS A 110 8.84 -5.10 -12.76
CA LYS A 110 8.95 -6.46 -12.22
C LYS A 110 7.91 -7.41 -12.82
N ASN A 111 6.68 -6.93 -13.01
CA ASN A 111 5.62 -7.69 -13.65
C ASN A 111 5.98 -8.02 -15.11
N LYS A 112 6.49 -7.05 -15.88
CA LYS A 112 6.97 -7.27 -17.25
C LYS A 112 8.10 -8.29 -17.31
N GLU A 113 9.09 -8.17 -16.42
CA GLU A 113 10.21 -9.13 -16.31
C GLU A 113 9.68 -10.55 -16.04
N MET A 114 8.78 -10.70 -15.08
CA MET A 114 8.19 -12.00 -14.72
C MET A 114 7.40 -12.60 -15.88
N ASN A 115 6.57 -11.79 -16.54
CA ASN A 115 5.81 -12.22 -17.70
C ASN A 115 6.73 -12.70 -18.84
N GLY A 116 7.83 -11.98 -19.10
CA GLY A 116 8.84 -12.40 -20.08
C GLY A 116 9.48 -13.75 -19.75
N LYS A 117 9.79 -14.01 -18.47
CA LYS A 117 10.29 -15.32 -18.01
C LYS A 117 9.26 -16.42 -18.23
N ILE A 118 8.00 -16.18 -17.86
CA ILE A 118 6.91 -17.14 -18.06
C ILE A 118 6.79 -17.53 -19.53
N GLU A 119 6.79 -16.55 -20.43
CA GLU A 119 6.71 -16.81 -21.87
C GLU A 119 7.93 -17.58 -22.40
N MET A 120 9.14 -17.25 -21.91
CA MET A 120 10.34 -18.00 -22.26
C MET A 120 10.27 -19.46 -21.78
N TYR A 121 9.81 -19.70 -20.55
CA TYR A 121 9.63 -21.06 -20.02
C TYR A 121 8.55 -21.84 -20.78
N LYS A 122 7.45 -21.20 -21.18
CA LYS A 122 6.43 -21.82 -22.04
C LYS A 122 7.01 -22.23 -23.39
N LYS A 123 7.78 -21.33 -24.03
CA LYS A 123 8.43 -21.61 -25.32
C LYS A 123 9.49 -22.72 -25.17
N PHE A 124 10.32 -22.66 -24.14
CA PHE A 124 11.31 -23.70 -23.85
C PHE A 124 10.65 -25.05 -23.63
N ARG A 125 9.59 -25.11 -22.82
CA ARG A 125 8.80 -26.33 -22.61
C ARG A 125 8.25 -26.89 -23.93
N ALA A 126 7.70 -26.05 -24.79
CA ALA A 126 7.16 -26.47 -26.08
C ALA A 126 8.25 -27.07 -26.99
N MET A 127 9.42 -26.43 -27.06
CA MET A 127 10.57 -26.95 -27.83
C MET A 127 11.12 -28.24 -27.23
N LEU A 128 11.29 -28.31 -25.92
CA LEU A 128 11.77 -29.50 -25.23
C LEU A 128 10.85 -30.70 -25.47
N LEU A 129 9.52 -30.50 -25.39
CA LEU A 129 8.55 -31.55 -25.68
C LEU A 129 8.53 -31.97 -27.16
N LYS A 130 8.91 -31.08 -28.08
CA LYS A 130 9.04 -31.39 -29.50
C LYS A 130 10.25 -32.30 -29.72
N GLU A 131 11.43 -31.88 -29.27
CA GLU A 131 12.69 -32.64 -29.45
C GLU A 131 12.63 -34.01 -28.74
N LEU A 132 12.10 -34.07 -27.50
CA LEU A 132 11.89 -35.35 -26.81
C LEU A 132 10.90 -36.26 -27.54
N GLY A 133 9.91 -35.70 -28.23
CA GLY A 133 8.96 -36.46 -29.04
C GLY A 133 9.56 -37.04 -30.31
N GLU A 134 10.59 -36.40 -30.87
CA GLU A 134 11.33 -36.87 -32.05
C GLU A 134 12.38 -37.93 -31.66
N GLU A 135 13.11 -37.72 -30.56
CA GLU A 135 14.19 -38.63 -30.12
C GLU A 135 13.67 -39.85 -29.34
N MET A 136 12.65 -39.67 -28.48
CA MET A 136 12.16 -40.70 -27.55
C MET A 136 10.62 -40.80 -27.56
N PRO A 137 10.00 -41.22 -28.67
CA PRO A 137 8.54 -41.16 -28.85
C PRO A 137 7.76 -42.00 -27.82
N ASN A 138 8.27 -43.18 -27.44
CA ASN A 138 7.61 -44.06 -26.47
C ASN A 138 7.56 -43.44 -25.07
N ASP A 139 8.69 -42.88 -24.62
CA ASP A 139 8.78 -42.20 -23.32
C ASP A 139 7.92 -40.94 -23.29
N MET A 140 7.83 -40.22 -24.41
CA MET A 140 6.98 -39.05 -24.54
C MET A 140 5.49 -39.39 -24.39
N VAL A 141 5.04 -40.52 -24.94
CA VAL A 141 3.66 -41.01 -24.73
C VAL A 141 3.41 -41.34 -23.26
N LEU A 142 4.35 -42.04 -22.61
CA LEU A 142 4.26 -42.35 -21.18
C LEU A 142 4.20 -41.08 -20.32
N TYR A 143 5.04 -40.08 -20.60
CA TYR A 143 5.02 -38.80 -19.91
C TYR A 143 3.66 -38.09 -20.06
N ARG A 144 3.08 -38.05 -21.27
CA ARG A 144 1.77 -37.41 -21.50
C ARG A 144 0.67 -38.10 -20.69
N ASN A 145 0.63 -39.43 -20.72
CA ASN A 145 -0.33 -40.21 -19.93
C ASN A 145 -0.18 -39.96 -18.42
N LEU A 146 1.06 -39.90 -17.91
CA LEU A 146 1.32 -39.58 -16.50
C LEU A 146 0.94 -38.14 -16.13
N ARG A 147 1.19 -37.20 -17.04
CA ARG A 147 0.86 -35.78 -16.84
C ARG A 147 -0.66 -35.58 -16.76
N ASP A 148 -1.40 -36.14 -17.70
CA ASP A 148 -2.86 -36.01 -17.75
C ASP A 148 -3.51 -36.63 -16.49
N ARG A 149 -2.96 -37.73 -15.97
CA ARG A 149 -3.38 -38.32 -14.68
C ARG A 149 -3.10 -37.42 -13.48
N LYS A 150 -1.99 -36.67 -13.48
CA LYS A 150 -1.65 -35.73 -12.40
C LYS A 150 -2.60 -34.54 -12.40
N ASP A 151 -2.91 -34.00 -13.58
CA ASP A 151 -3.84 -32.88 -13.71
C ASP A 151 -5.31 -33.32 -13.41
N ALA A 152 -5.63 -34.62 -13.50
CA ALA A 152 -6.94 -35.19 -13.14
C ALA A 152 -7.11 -35.60 -11.66
N SER A 153 -6.01 -35.74 -10.90
CA SER A 153 -6.08 -36.09 -9.48
C SER A 153 -6.40 -34.84 -8.65
N PRO A 154 -7.51 -34.78 -7.89
CA PRO A 154 -7.81 -33.64 -7.04
C PRO A 154 -6.71 -33.46 -6.00
N GLN A 155 -6.23 -32.23 -5.87
CA GLN A 155 -5.23 -31.83 -4.88
C GLN A 155 -5.77 -32.16 -3.50
N HIS A 156 -5.21 -33.18 -2.85
CA HIS A 156 -5.50 -33.45 -1.45
C HIS A 156 -4.99 -32.25 -0.64
N GLU A 157 -5.91 -31.40 -0.22
CA GLU A 157 -5.70 -30.49 0.91
C GLU A 157 -5.25 -31.35 2.09
N ASN A 158 -4.00 -31.20 2.49
CA ASN A 158 -3.56 -31.62 3.80
C ASN A 158 -2.80 -30.45 4.42
N CYS A 159 -3.56 -29.38 4.69
CA CYS A 159 -3.29 -28.54 5.84
C CYS A 159 -3.59 -29.39 7.08
N ASN A 160 -2.57 -29.68 7.88
CA ASN A 160 -2.67 -29.81 9.33
C ASN A 160 -1.23 -29.76 9.85
N GLU A 161 -0.79 -28.51 10.07
CA GLU A 161 0.25 -28.21 11.05
C GLU A 161 -0.29 -28.67 12.41
N ASP A 162 0.36 -29.65 13.02
CA ASP A 162 0.23 -29.86 14.46
C ASP A 162 1.64 -29.91 15.03
N GLY A 163 2.24 -28.72 15.11
CA GLY A 163 3.39 -28.46 15.96
C GLY A 163 2.91 -28.44 17.40
N SER A 164 2.75 -29.62 17.98
CA SER A 164 2.53 -29.79 19.41
C SER A 164 3.87 -29.77 20.15
N ASP A 165 4.03 -28.74 20.99
CA ASP A 165 4.98 -28.49 22.09
C ASP A 165 6.48 -28.82 21.93
#